data_AF-A0A954H179-F1
#
_entry.id   AF-A0A954H179-F1
#
_cell.length_a   1.000
_cell.length_b   1.000
_cell.length_c   1.000
_cell.angle_alpha   90.00
_cell.angle_beta   90.00
_cell.angle_gamma   90.00
#
_symmetry.space_group_name_H-M   'P 1'
#
loop_
_entity.id
_entity.type
_entity.pdbx_description
1 polymer ?
#
loop_
_entity_poly.entity_id
_entity_poly.type
_entity_poly.pdbx_seq_one_letter_code
_entity_poly.pdbx_strand_id
1 'polypeptide(L)'
;ENLKEMFELLERRDAGLSEFVEKVSAFPSVRKVIIRAANSAVMAGSVNITDATHAAALLGTRRLVHLLQTMCVDDEFKASNQTEIPESDSVTV
;
A
#
# COMPACT_ATOMS: atom_id res chain seq x y z
N GLU A 1 13.02 1.40 -2.70
CA GLU A 1 13.34 0.12 -3.38
C GLU A 1 12.28 -0.98 -3.23
N ASN A 2 11.70 -1.24 -2.05
CA ASN A 2 10.89 -2.45 -1.82
C ASN A 2 9.53 -2.57 -2.55
N LEU A 3 8.83 -1.48 -2.90
CA LEU A 3 7.53 -1.57 -3.59
C LEU A 3 7.65 -1.98 -5.06
N LYS A 4 8.78 -1.66 -5.70
CA LYS A 4 9.05 -2.00 -7.11
C LYS A 4 9.07 -3.52 -7.32
N GLU A 5 9.73 -4.24 -6.41
CA GLU A 5 9.75 -5.71 -6.46
C GLU A 5 8.35 -6.32 -6.28
N MET A 6 7.48 -5.70 -5.48
CA MET A 6 6.10 -6.17 -5.34
C MET A 6 5.29 -6.01 -6.63
N PHE A 7 5.53 -4.93 -7.39
CA PHE A 7 4.91 -4.76 -8.71
C PHE A 7 5.37 -5.83 -9.69
N GLU A 8 6.68 -6.07 -9.76
CA GLU A 8 7.25 -7.08 -10.65
C GLU A 8 6.70 -8.48 -10.34
N LEU A 9 6.46 -8.80 -9.07
CA LEU A 9 5.78 -10.04 -8.67
C LEU A 9 4.34 -10.08 -9.17
N LEU A 10 3.55 -9.02 -8.95
CA LEU A 10 2.14 -8.99 -9.36
C LEU A 10 1.93 -8.98 -10.89
N GLU A 11 2.95 -8.61 -11.67
CA GLU A 11 2.95 -8.68 -13.14
C GLU A 11 3.23 -10.09 -13.69
N ARG A 12 3.88 -10.97 -12.91
CA ARG A 12 4.09 -12.38 -13.27
C ARG A 12 2.78 -13.15 -13.07
N ARG A 13 2.17 -13.60 -14.17
CA ARG A 13 0.88 -14.35 -14.15
C ARG A 13 0.93 -15.55 -13.18
N ASP A 14 -0.14 -15.67 -12.39
CA ASP A 14 -0.50 -16.73 -11.42
C ASP A 14 0.48 -17.06 -10.29
N ALA A 15 1.79 -17.21 -10.53
CA ALA A 15 2.77 -17.51 -9.48
C ALA A 15 3.08 -16.29 -8.58
N GLY A 16 2.86 -15.09 -9.10
CA GLY A 16 3.22 -13.84 -8.44
C GLY A 16 2.41 -13.52 -7.18
N LEU A 17 1.18 -14.02 -7.06
CA LEU A 17 0.30 -13.67 -5.93
C LEU A 17 0.75 -14.32 -4.62
N SER A 18 1.16 -15.59 -4.66
CA SER A 18 1.66 -16.29 -3.47
C SER A 18 2.97 -15.69 -2.97
N GLU A 19 3.94 -15.46 -3.87
CA GLU A 19 5.21 -14.80 -3.55
C GLU A 19 5.00 -13.36 -3.04
N PHE A 20 4.02 -12.65 -3.62
CA PHE A 20 3.62 -11.33 -3.15
C PHE A 20 3.11 -11.37 -1.71
N VAL A 21 2.22 -12.31 -1.37
CA VAL A 21 1.66 -12.43 -0.01
C VAL A 21 2.74 -12.75 1.01
N GLU A 22 3.68 -13.65 0.67
CA GLU A 22 4.84 -13.93 1.52
C GLU A 22 5.68 -12.67 1.74
N LYS A 23 5.99 -11.93 0.68
CA LYS A 23 6.73 -10.66 0.81
C LYS A 23 5.96 -9.62 1.61
N VAL A 24 4.64 -9.47 1.43
CA VAL A 24 3.80 -8.52 2.17
C VAL A 24 3.87 -8.75 3.68
N SER A 25 4.14 -9.97 4.13
CA SER A 25 4.36 -10.30 5.55
C SER A 25 5.56 -9.55 6.15
N ALA A 26 6.58 -9.24 5.34
CA ALA A 26 7.72 -8.42 5.74
C ALA A 26 7.44 -6.91 5.75
N PHE A 27 6.27 -6.46 5.27
CA PHE A 27 5.90 -5.04 5.17
C PHE A 27 4.55 -4.74 5.85
N PRO A 28 4.55 -4.48 7.18
CA PRO A 28 3.33 -4.27 7.96
C PRO A 28 2.42 -3.15 7.43
N SER A 29 3.01 -2.10 6.85
CA SER A 29 2.30 -0.96 6.28
C SER A 29 1.44 -1.38 5.08
N VAL A 30 2.04 -2.14 4.16
CA VAL A 30 1.38 -2.66 2.95
C VAL A 30 0.30 -3.65 3.33
N ARG A 31 0.61 -4.56 4.26
CA ARG A 31 -0.35 -5.53 4.81
C ARG A 31 -1.61 -4.87 5.36
N LYS A 32 -1.46 -3.82 6.17
CA LYS A 32 -2.59 -3.07 6.75
C LYS A 32 -3.47 -2.44 5.67
N VAL A 33 -2.86 -1.85 4.64
CA VAL A 33 -3.60 -1.20 3.55
C VAL A 33 -4.39 -2.22 2.74
N ILE A 34 -3.78 -3.37 2.40
CA ILE A 34 -4.45 -4.44 1.66
C ILE A 34 -5.65 -4.99 2.44
N ILE A 35 -5.49 -5.30 3.72
CA ILE A 35 -6.58 -5.77 4.58
C ILE A 35 -7.68 -4.70 4.70
N ARG A 36 -7.31 -3.43 4.90
CA ARG A 36 -8.28 -2.34 4.99
C ARG A 36 -9.05 -2.15 3.68
N ALA A 37 -8.39 -2.27 2.54
CA ALA A 37 -9.01 -2.16 1.23
C ALA A 37 -10.00 -3.31 0.98
N ALA A 38 -9.63 -4.54 1.35
CA ALA A 38 -10.51 -5.70 1.27
C ALA A 38 -11.77 -5.57 2.14
N ASN A 39 -11.66 -4.92 3.30
CA ASN A 39 -12.80 -4.64 4.19
C ASN A 39 -13.51 -3.31 3.88
N SER A 40 -13.12 -2.58 2.83
CA SER A 40 -13.76 -1.32 2.49
C SER A 40 -15.20 -1.55 2.07
N ALA A 41 -16.10 -0.59 2.32
CA ALA A 41 -17.53 -0.73 2.04
C ALA A 41 -17.86 -1.09 0.57
N VAL A 42 -16.94 -0.84 -0.36
CA VAL A 42 -17.06 -1.20 -1.78
C VAL A 42 -16.85 -2.70 -2.03
N MET A 43 -16.04 -3.35 -1.19
CA MET A 43 -15.68 -4.78 -1.29
C MET A 43 -16.28 -5.63 -0.16
N ALA A 44 -16.82 -4.99 0.88
CA ALA A 44 -17.31 -5.64 2.08
C ALA A 44 -18.54 -6.50 1.77
N GLY A 45 -18.31 -7.81 1.62
CA GLY A 45 -19.30 -8.80 2.06
C GLY A 45 -19.40 -8.79 3.59
N SER A 46 -20.40 -9.46 4.15
CA SER A 46 -20.67 -9.56 5.60
C SER A 46 -19.55 -10.21 6.43
N VAL A 47 -18.38 -10.48 5.85
CA VAL A 47 -17.25 -11.17 6.46
C VAL A 47 -16.07 -10.21 6.61
N ASN A 48 -15.60 -10.05 7.85
CA ASN A 48 -14.43 -9.26 8.18
C ASN A 48 -13.15 -10.04 7.85
N ILE A 49 -12.36 -9.57 6.88
CA ILE A 49 -11.11 -10.19 6.45
C ILE A 49 -9.96 -9.75 7.37
N THR A 50 -9.26 -10.70 7.97
CA THR A 50 -8.13 -10.43 8.90
C THR A 50 -6.77 -10.86 8.36
N ASP A 51 -6.76 -11.55 7.23
CA ASP A 51 -5.59 -12.18 6.63
C ASP A 51 -5.22 -11.54 5.29
N ALA A 52 -3.91 -11.42 5.04
CA ALA A 52 -3.37 -10.78 3.84
C ALA A 52 -3.58 -11.65 2.59
N THR A 53 -3.51 -12.98 2.73
CA THR A 53 -3.74 -13.93 1.63
C THR A 53 -5.17 -13.83 1.13
N HIS A 54 -6.13 -13.88 2.06
CA HIS A 54 -7.55 -13.72 1.73
C HIS A 54 -7.86 -12.35 1.15
N ALA A 55 -7.29 -11.29 1.72
CA ALA A 55 -7.45 -9.93 1.19
C ALA A 55 -6.88 -9.80 -0.23
N ALA A 56 -5.70 -10.36 -0.49
CA ALA A 56 -5.05 -10.34 -1.79
C ALA A 56 -5.82 -11.14 -2.84
N ALA A 57 -6.36 -12.31 -2.48
CA ALA A 57 -7.22 -13.12 -3.34
C ALA A 57 -8.53 -12.40 -3.69
N LEU A 58 -9.18 -11.74 -2.72
CA LEU A 58 -10.42 -10.98 -2.95
C LEU A 58 -10.20 -9.78 -3.89
N LEU A 59 -9.11 -9.05 -3.69
CA LEU A 59 -8.78 -7.88 -4.49
C LEU A 59 -8.33 -8.27 -5.90
N GLY A 60 -7.55 -9.35 -6.01
CA GLY A 60 -6.88 -9.76 -7.24
C GLY A 60 -5.69 -8.85 -7.60
N THR A 61 -4.80 -9.38 -8.44
CA THR A 61 -3.54 -8.74 -8.86
C THR A 61 -3.74 -7.32 -9.39
N ARG A 62 -4.73 -7.08 -10.26
CA ARG A 62 -4.97 -5.75 -10.85
C ARG A 62 -5.28 -4.67 -9.82
N ARG A 63 -6.10 -4.98 -8.81
CA ARG A 63 -6.46 -4.00 -7.76
C ARG A 63 -5.32 -3.81 -6.78
N LEU A 64 -4.57 -4.88 -6.48
CA LEU A 64 -3.36 -4.79 -5.66
C LEU A 64 -2.32 -3.86 -6.28
N VAL A 65 -2.06 -4.00 -7.58
CA VAL A 65 -1.18 -3.08 -8.33
C VAL A 65 -1.68 -1.64 -8.20
N HIS A 66 -2.97 -1.38 -8.43
CA HIS A 66 -3.51 -0.04 -8.32
C HIS A 66 -3.37 0.55 -6.89
N LEU A 67 -3.63 -0.26 -5.86
CA LEU A 67 -3.46 0.13 -4.46
C LEU A 67 -2.01 0.50 -4.14
N LEU A 68 -1.06 -0.34 -4.56
CA LEU A 68 0.35 -0.05 -4.33
C LEU A 68 0.79 1.22 -5.07
N GLN A 69 0.25 1.49 -6.27
CA GLN A 69 0.55 2.71 -7.01
C GLN A 69 0.07 3.94 -6.25
N THR A 70 -1.14 3.88 -5.66
CA THR A 70 -1.65 5.00 -4.85
C THR A 70 -0.81 5.24 -3.58
N MET A 71 -0.23 4.20 -2.99
CA MET A 71 0.67 4.36 -1.84
C MET A 71 1.98 5.06 -2.22
N CYS A 72 2.56 4.75 -3.38
CA CYS A 72 3.75 5.45 -3.87
C CYS A 72 3.49 6.95 -4.08
N VAL A 73 2.33 7.29 -4.64
CA VAL A 73 1.94 8.69 -4.89
C VAL A 73 1.75 9.45 -3.58
N ASP A 74 1.15 8.83 -2.56
CA ASP A 74 0.95 9.46 -1.25
C ASP A 74 2.28 9.73 -0.51
N ASP A 75 3.26 8.83 -0.62
CA ASP A 75 4.59 9.05 -0.04
C ASP A 75 5.36 10.16 -0.76
N GLU A 76 5.28 10.22 -2.11
CA GLU A 76 5.84 11.34 -2.89
C GLU A 76 5.16 12.67 -2.57
N PHE A 77 3.84 12.66 -2.36
CA PHE A 77 3.08 13.86 -2.00
C PHE A 77 3.39 14.35 -0.58
N LYS A 78 3.55 13.42 0.39
CA LYS A 78 3.97 13.76 1.75
C LYS A 78 5.41 14.27 1.82
N ALA A 79 6.31 13.68 1.04
CA ALA A 79 7.69 14.15 0.95
C ALA A 79 7.76 15.55 0.33
N SER A 80 6.93 15.84 -0.68
CA SER A 80 6.87 17.15 -1.33
C SER A 80 6.25 18.25 -0.46
N ASN A 81 5.41 17.89 0.53
CA ASN A 81 4.86 18.83 1.50
C ASN A 81 5.68 18.95 2.80
N GLN A 82 6.83 18.29 2.89
CA GLN A 82 7.81 18.43 3.98
C GLN A 82 8.98 19.35 3.63
N THR A 83 8.84 20.20 2.61
CA THR A 83 9.76 21.31 2.40
C THR A 83 9.49 22.39 3.44
N GLU A 84 10.24 22.28 4.54
CA GLU A 84 10.67 23.35 5.46
C GLU A 84 9.89 24.66 5.35
N ILE A 85 8.99 24.90 6.31
CA ILE A 85 8.66 26.28 6.67
C ILE A 85 9.90 26.78 7.42
N PRO A 86 10.73 27.68 6.87
CA PRO A 86 11.77 28.29 7.68
C PRO A 86 11.06 29.05 8.80
N GLU A 87 11.27 28.62 10.05
CA GLU A 87 10.96 29.43 11.22
C GLU A 87 11.66 30.77 11.00
N SER A 88 10.88 31.78 10.59
CA SER A 88 11.38 33.13 10.43
C SER A 88 11.68 33.62 11.83
N ASP A 89 12.98 33.71 12.14
CA ASP A 89 13.51 34.37 13.32
C ASP A 89 12.73 35.66 13.57
N SER A 90 12.00 35.68 14.68
CA SER A 90 11.28 36.85 15.13
C SER A 90 12.33 37.89 15.54
N VAL A 91 12.48 38.90 14.68
CA VAL A 91 13.41 40.03 14.87
C VAL A 91 13.07 40.75 16.17
N THR A 92 14.05 40.79 17.07
CA THR A 92 14.07 41.64 18.26
C THR A 92 14.09 43.12 17.84
N VAL A 93 13.11 43.91 18.30
CA VAL A 93 13.22 45.38 18.44
C VAL A 93 12.57 45.79 19.76
#